data_AF-A0A6J4VXZ3-F1
#
_entry.id   AF-A0A6J4VXZ3-F1
#
_cell.length_a   1.000
_cell.length_b   1.000
_cell.length_c   1.000
_cell.angle_alpha   90.00
_cell.angle_beta   90.00
_cell.angle_gamma   90.00
#
_symmetry.space_group_name_H-M   'P 1'
#
loop_
_entity.id
_entity.type
_entity.pdbx_description
1 polymer ?
#
loop_
_entity_poly.entity_id
_entity_poly.type
_entity_poly.pdbx_seq_one_letter_code
_entity_poly.pdbx_strand_id
1 'polypeptide(L)'
;MLSYIKLKVDRPELQRPYKSPLGIWGAGIGAGLAIVAFFACFSDPAYRPGVWGVTVFLVAAVFYFWFYSRRNLVAQAPEEEEALLARVHDELPPLQPPA
;
A
#
# COMPACT_ATOMS: atom_id res chain seq x y z
N MET A 1 0.76 3.43 10.51
CA MET A 1 0.87 4.74 11.18
C MET A 1 1.75 5.73 10.41
N LEU A 2 2.96 5.33 9.99
CA LEU A 2 3.88 6.24 9.28
C LEU A 2 3.28 6.81 7.98
N SER A 3 2.61 6.00 7.15
CA SER A 3 1.96 6.50 5.92
C SER A 3 0.85 7.52 6.21
N TYR A 4 0.12 7.36 7.32
CA TYR A 4 -0.89 8.33 7.75
C TYR A 4 -0.24 9.67 8.13
N ILE A 5 0.87 9.63 8.88
CA ILE A 5 1.61 10.84 9.26
C ILE A 5 2.18 11.49 8.01
N LYS A 6 2.84 10.73 7.14
CA LYS A 6 3.42 11.20 5.88
C LYS A 6 2.39 11.90 5.00
N LEU A 7 1.26 11.26 4.72
CA LEU A 7 0.17 11.89 3.95
C LEU A 7 -0.33 13.18 4.60
N LYS A 8 -0.38 13.20 5.94
CA LYS A 8 -0.86 14.37 6.67
C LYS A 8 0.09 15.56 6.61
N VAL A 9 1.39 15.29 6.50
CA VAL A 9 2.46 16.29 6.36
C VAL A 9 2.61 16.72 4.89
N ASP A 10 2.63 15.77 3.95
CA ASP A 10 2.93 16.04 2.54
C ASP A 10 1.76 16.68 1.79
N ARG A 11 0.51 16.35 2.14
CA ARG A 11 -0.72 16.80 1.45
C ARG A 11 -1.76 17.32 2.45
N PRO A 12 -1.51 18.46 3.12
CA PRO A 12 -2.45 19.05 4.07
C PRO A 12 -3.75 19.57 3.41
N GLU A 13 -3.69 19.95 2.13
CA GLU A 13 -4.77 20.60 1.36
C GLU A 13 -5.88 19.66 0.88
N LEU A 14 -5.65 18.33 0.91
CA LEU A 14 -6.65 17.36 0.49
C LEU A 14 -7.91 17.44 1.37
N GLN A 15 -9.09 17.44 0.73
CA GLN A 15 -10.36 17.33 1.44
C GLN A 15 -10.45 15.95 2.11
N ARG A 16 -10.66 15.92 3.42
CA ARG A 16 -10.70 14.68 4.21
C ARG A 16 -12.12 14.45 4.74
N PRO A 17 -12.88 13.52 4.16
CA PRO A 17 -14.22 13.15 4.65
C PRO A 17 -14.19 12.65 6.09
N TYR A 18 -13.11 11.98 6.48
CA TYR A 18 -12.89 11.50 7.85
C TYR A 18 -11.60 12.09 8.44
N LYS A 19 -11.69 12.54 9.70
CA LYS A 19 -10.55 13.01 10.50
C LYS A 19 -10.45 12.20 11.78
N SER A 20 -9.30 11.57 11.99
CA SER A 20 -9.01 10.86 13.24
C SER A 20 -9.08 11.84 14.43
N PRO A 21 -9.82 11.50 15.51
CA PRO A 21 -9.96 12.35 16.69
C PRO A 21 -8.65 12.51 17.46
N LEU A 22 -7.78 11.49 17.49
CA LEU A 22 -6.45 11.55 18.13
C LEU A 22 -5.36 12.11 17.20
N GLY A 23 -5.62 12.18 15.90
CA GLY A 23 -4.71 12.77 14.92
C GLY A 23 -3.32 12.11 14.85
N ILE A 24 -2.29 12.96 14.74
CA ILE A 24 -0.88 12.52 14.59
C ILE A 24 -0.35 11.90 15.88
N TRP A 25 -0.77 12.41 17.04
CA TRP A 25 -0.35 11.90 18.34
C TRP A 25 -0.71 10.43 18.54
N GLY A 26 -1.96 10.06 18.23
CA GLY A 26 -2.38 8.65 18.28
C GLY A 26 -1.60 7.76 17.30
N ALA A 27 -1.30 8.27 16.11
CA ALA A 27 -0.47 7.55 15.14
C ALA A 27 0.97 7.36 15.63
N GLY A 28 1.55 8.37 16.30
CA GLY A 28 2.88 8.30 16.90
C GLY A 28 2.96 7.26 18.02
N ILE A 29 2.01 7.30 18.97
CA ILE A 29 1.92 6.33 20.06
C ILE A 29 1.72 4.91 19.50
N GLY A 30 0.80 4.74 18.54
CA GLY A 30 0.58 3.45 17.90
C GLY A 30 1.82 2.91 17.17
N ALA A 31 2.60 3.78 16.52
CA ALA A 31 3.88 3.40 15.92
C ALA A 31 4.89 2.95 16.98
N GLY A 32 5.01 3.68 18.09
CA GLY A 32 5.89 3.33 19.20
C GLY A 32 5.51 1.98 19.82
N LEU A 33 4.23 1.76 20.12
CA LEU A 33 3.74 0.49 20.66
C LEU A 33 3.97 -0.68 19.70
N ALA A 34 3.79 -0.48 18.39
CA ALA A 34 4.09 -1.51 17.41
C ALA A 34 5.57 -1.92 17.40
N ILE A 35 6.48 -0.95 17.53
CA ILE A 35 7.93 -1.22 17.62
C ILE A 35 8.25 -1.99 18.90
N VAL A 36 7.70 -1.58 20.04
CA VAL A 36 7.89 -2.27 21.32
C VAL A 36 7.37 -3.71 21.25
N ALA A 37 6.16 -3.91 20.69
CA ALA A 37 5.59 -5.24 20.51
C ALA A 37 6.45 -6.12 19.60
N PHE A 38 6.97 -5.56 18.50
CA PHE A 38 7.87 -6.28 17.60
C PHE A 38 9.13 -6.77 18.33
N PHE A 39 9.79 -5.91 19.12
CA PHE A 39 10.95 -6.33 19.90
C PHE A 39 10.60 -7.30 21.04
N ALA A 40 9.42 -7.16 21.65
CA ALA A 40 8.93 -8.09 22.66
C ALA A 40 8.82 -9.53 22.12
N CYS A 41 8.46 -9.70 20.84
CA CYS A 41 8.46 -11.03 20.19
C CYS A 41 9.84 -11.71 20.16
N PHE A 42 10.94 -10.97 20.25
CA PHE A 42 12.29 -11.54 20.31
C PHE A 42 12.76 -11.84 21.74
N SER A 43 12.05 -11.31 22.75
CA SER A 43 12.42 -11.47 24.16
C SER A 43 12.23 -12.89 24.66
N ASP A 44 11.25 -13.62 24.10
CA ASP A 44 10.99 -15.00 24.48
C ASP A 44 11.61 -15.97 23.45
N PRO A 45 12.53 -16.85 23.89
CA PRO A 45 13.16 -17.85 23.04
C PRO A 45 12.19 -18.77 22.28
N ALA A 46 11.00 -19.04 22.82
CA ALA A 46 10.00 -19.88 22.18
C ALA A 46 9.41 -19.24 20.91
N TYR A 47 9.38 -17.92 20.83
CA TYR A 47 8.82 -17.17 19.69
C TYR A 47 9.85 -16.93 18.57
N ARG A 48 11.15 -16.98 18.89
CA ARG A 48 12.25 -16.82 17.93
C ARG A 48 12.10 -17.61 16.63
N PRO A 49 11.80 -18.93 16.63
CA PRO A 49 11.66 -19.69 15.39
C PRO A 49 10.52 -19.16 14.50
N GLY A 50 9.39 -18.75 15.10
CA GLY A 50 8.28 -18.15 14.38
C GLY A 50 8.67 -16.81 13.74
N VAL A 51 9.36 -15.95 14.48
CA VAL A 51 9.82 -14.65 13.98
C VAL A 51 10.82 -14.80 12.83
N TRP A 52 11.74 -15.76 12.93
CA TRP A 52 12.67 -16.08 11.84
C TRP A 52 11.96 -16.62 10.61
N GLY A 53 10.97 -17.50 10.77
CA GLY A 53 10.16 -18.02 9.65
C GLY A 53 9.46 -16.89 8.88
N VAL A 54 8.81 -15.99 9.60
CA VAL A 54 8.14 -14.82 8.98
C VAL A 54 9.15 -13.90 8.30
N THR A 55 10.31 -13.67 8.93
CA THR A 55 11.36 -12.81 8.37
C THR A 55 11.90 -13.38 7.07
N VAL A 56 12.22 -14.68 7.02
CA VAL A 56 12.71 -15.34 5.80
C VAL A 56 11.66 -15.29 4.69
N PHE A 57 10.39 -15.55 5.01
CA PHE A 57 9.30 -15.47 4.04
C PHE A 57 9.14 -14.06 3.46
N LEU A 58 9.14 -13.02 4.31
CA LEU A 58 9.05 -11.63 3.87
C LEU A 58 10.24 -11.23 3.00
N VAL A 59 11.46 -11.61 3.38
CA VAL A 59 12.66 -11.35 2.58
C VAL A 59 12.56 -12.05 1.22
N ALA A 60 12.13 -13.31 1.17
CA ALA A 60 11.91 -14.02 -0.08
C ALA A 60 10.85 -13.34 -0.96
N ALA A 61 9.73 -12.89 -0.38
CA ALA A 61 8.70 -12.15 -1.08
C ALA A 61 9.20 -10.81 -1.65
N VAL A 62 10.03 -10.09 -0.89
CA VAL A 62 10.67 -8.84 -1.34
C VAL A 62 11.64 -9.12 -2.48
N PHE A 63 12.44 -10.19 -2.41
CA PHE A 63 13.31 -10.58 -3.51
C PHE A 63 12.51 -10.95 -4.76
N TYR A 64 11.46 -11.77 -4.63
CA TYR A 64 10.56 -12.10 -5.72
C TYR A 64 9.97 -10.83 -6.36
N PHE A 65 9.52 -9.88 -5.53
CA PHE A 65 9.00 -8.61 -6.00
C PHE A 65 10.06 -7.82 -6.78
N TRP A 66 11.27 -7.73 -6.24
CA TRP A 66 12.36 -6.96 -6.83
C TRP A 66 12.84 -7.53 -8.17
N PHE A 67 12.99 -8.85 -8.27
CA PHE A 67 13.47 -9.51 -9.47
C PHE A 67 12.40 -9.68 -10.55
N TYR A 68 11.18 -10.08 -10.17
CA TYR A 68 10.13 -10.47 -11.10
C TYR A 68 8.98 -9.46 -11.17
N SER A 69 8.40 -9.09 -10.03
CA SER A 69 7.16 -8.30 -10.00
C SER A 69 7.33 -6.83 -10.41
N ARG A 70 8.52 -6.23 -10.25
CA ARG A 70 8.75 -4.80 -10.50
C ARG A 70 8.30 -4.30 -11.88
N ARG A 71 8.23 -5.17 -12.89
CA ARG A 71 7.85 -4.82 -14.27
C ARG A 71 6.38 -5.14 -14.61
N ASN A 72 5.65 -5.83 -13.74
CA ASN A 72 4.28 -6.29 -13.99
C ASN A 72 3.22 -5.53 -13.16
N LEU A 73 3.59 -4.50 -12.40
CA LEU A 73 2.68 -3.79 -11.49
C LEU A 73 1.78 -2.77 -12.18
N VAL A 74 2.21 -2.24 -13.33
CA VAL A 74 1.47 -1.23 -14.12
C VAL A 74 0.33 -1.92 -14.89
N ALA A 75 0.53 -3.14 -15.35
CA ALA A 75 -0.42 -3.85 -16.21
C ALA A 75 -1.65 -4.44 -15.50
N GLN A 76 -1.85 -4.19 -14.21
CA GLN A 76 -2.94 -4.80 -13.42
C GLN A 76 -3.75 -3.82 -12.57
N ALA A 77 -3.49 -2.51 -12.67
CA ALA A 77 -4.35 -1.53 -12.01
C ALA A 77 -5.62 -1.35 -12.87
N PRO A 78 -6.83 -1.71 -12.38
CA PRO A 78 -8.06 -1.57 -13.14
C PRO A 78 -8.30 -0.12 -13.59
N GLU A 79 -7.80 0.85 -12.83
CA GLU A 79 -7.88 2.28 -13.14
C GLU A 79 -7.05 2.67 -14.37
N GLU A 80 -5.96 1.94 -14.66
CA GLU A 80 -5.16 2.14 -15.88
C GLU A 80 -5.81 1.44 -17.09
N GLU A 81 -6.43 0.27 -16.90
CA GLU A 81 -7.22 -0.40 -17.95
C GLU A 81 -8.43 0.44 -18.38
N GLU A 82 -9.15 1.04 -17.41
CA GLU A 82 -10.25 1.95 -17.69
C GLU A 82 -9.80 3.21 -18.44
N ALA A 83 -8.66 3.80 -18.06
CA ALA A 83 -8.10 4.95 -18.76
C ALA A 83 -7.70 4.61 -20.21
N LEU A 84 -7.20 3.39 -20.46
CA LEU A 84 -6.88 2.91 -21.81
C LEU A 84 -8.15 2.67 -22.63
N LEU A 85 -9.18 2.05 -22.07
CA LEU A 85 -10.46 1.83 -22.73
C LEU A 85 -11.20 3.13 -23.06
N ALA A 86 -11.17 4.12 -22.15
CA ALA A 86 -11.74 5.43 -22.37
C ALA A 86 -11.07 6.16 -23.54
N ARG A 87 -9.73 6.11 -23.63
CA ARG A 87 -8.99 6.66 -24.77
C ARG A 87 -9.35 5.97 -26.09
N VAL A 88 -9.48 4.64 -26.08
CA VAL A 88 -9.90 3.88 -27.27
C VAL A 88 -11.33 4.25 -27.70
N HIS A 89 -12.24 4.50 -26.75
CA HIS A 89 -13.60 4.94 -27.06
C HIS A 89 -13.64 6.33 -27.71
N ASP A 90 -12.82 7.27 -27.25
CA ASP A 90 -12.75 8.64 -27.79
C ASP A 90 -12.11 8.71 -29.19
N GLU A 91 -11.21 7.77 -29.53
CA GLU A 91 -10.59 7.70 -30.86
C GLU A 91 -11.48 7.05 -31.93
N LEU A 92 -12.49 6.26 -31.53
CA LEU A 92 -13.39 5.63 -32.49
C LEU A 92 -14.42 6.64 -33.02
N PRO A 93 -14.59 6.75 -34.35
CA PRO A 93 -15.65 7.59 -34.91
C PRO A 93 -17.02 7.09 -34.41
N PRO A 94 -17.97 8.00 -34.13
CA PRO A 94 -19.26 7.63 -33.57
C PRO A 94 -19.94 6.61 -34.47
N LEU A 95 -20.34 5.47 -33.90
CA LEU A 95 -20.98 4.41 -34.66
C LEU A 95 -22.27 4.95 -35.27
N GLN A 96 -22.30 4.99 -36.60
CA GLN A 96 -23.48 5.41 -37.33
C GLN A 96 -24.52 4.29 -37.19
N PRO A 97 -25.73 4.58 -36.68
CA PRO A 97 -26.74 3.55 -36.50
C PRO A 97 -27.09 2.92 -37.85
N PRO A 98 -27.36 1.59 -37.90
CA PRO A 98 -27.75 0.93 -39.13
C PRO A 98 -29.04 1.57 -39.68
N ALA A 99 -29.03 1.82 -40.99
CA ALA A 99 -30.12 2.46 -41.75
C ALA A 99 -31.42 1.65 -41.71
#